data_AF-A0A9R0ZAE4-F1
#
_entry.id   AF-A0A9R0ZAE4-F1
#
_cell.length_a   1.000
_cell.length_b   1.000
_cell.length_c   1.000
_cell.angle_alpha   90.00
_cell.angle_beta   90.00
_cell.angle_gamma   90.00
#
_symmetry.space_group_name_H-M   'P 1'
#
loop_
_entity.id
_entity.type
_entity.pdbx_description
1 polymer ?
#
loop_
_entity_poly.entity_id
_entity_poly.type
_entity_poly.pdbx_seq_one_letter_code
_entity_poly.pdbx_strand_id
1 'polypeptide(L)'
;MTLGLPFTTHHGGQILFSPGDGYMYFMMGDGGSVGDPWNFAQNKGTLLGKIIRIDVNDMPSTGNSTPSWGNYGIPKDNPFSMDPKFAPEVFAMGFKNPWRCSFDSAKPSYFFCADVGQSLYEEVDLVVNGGNYGWRVFEGPQPYPALSTPGGNTSVDSINAIMPVMGYAHNTVNNNVGSASIIGGYVYRSMTNPCLNGRYIYADLYAQSMWSGIETPENSGVYNVTPLTFGCSKTSPIPCDVAAKSPLPSLGYIFSFGEDNAKDLYLLTSKGVYRVVDPSSCNYACPIKSSTQEGVPPPTSSPSSAFNAQAFTLPTTMLAGVLLVLLSLGF
;
A
#
# COMPACT_ATOMS: atom_id res chain seq x y z
N MET A 1 -3.79 20.95 -8.22
CA MET A 1 -5.16 20.42 -8.34
C MET A 1 -6.04 21.16 -7.34
N THR A 2 -7.27 21.55 -7.70
CA THR A 2 -8.22 22.23 -6.82
C THR A 2 -9.54 21.48 -6.88
N LEU A 3 -10.03 20.98 -5.74
CA LEU A 3 -11.27 20.20 -5.64
C LEU A 3 -12.23 20.86 -4.65
N GLY A 4 -13.53 20.86 -4.97
CA GLY A 4 -14.57 21.29 -4.04
C GLY A 4 -14.94 20.16 -3.08
N LEU A 5 -14.89 20.43 -1.77
CA LEU A 5 -15.31 19.49 -0.73
C LEU A 5 -16.67 19.92 -0.17
N PRO A 6 -17.74 19.13 -0.39
CA PRO A 6 -19.10 19.54 -0.06
C PRO A 6 -19.43 19.43 1.44
N PHE A 7 -18.71 18.58 2.18
CA PHE A 7 -18.85 18.45 3.63
C PHE A 7 -17.49 18.50 4.33
N THR A 8 -17.50 18.49 5.67
CA THR A 8 -16.31 18.56 6.53
C THR A 8 -15.71 17.19 6.88
N THR A 9 -16.21 16.11 6.28
CA THR A 9 -15.80 14.72 6.57
C THR A 9 -15.52 13.95 5.30
N HIS A 10 -14.89 12.78 5.42
CA HIS A 10 -14.56 11.84 4.33
C HIS A 10 -13.74 12.47 3.20
N HIS A 11 -12.61 13.10 3.55
CA HIS A 11 -11.74 13.71 2.56
C HIS A 11 -10.68 12.74 2.04
N GLY A 12 -10.28 11.74 2.82
CA GLY A 12 -9.05 11.00 2.56
C GLY A 12 -7.86 11.97 2.54
N GLY A 13 -7.19 12.05 1.39
CA GLY A 13 -6.16 13.05 1.11
C GLY A 13 -4.74 12.49 1.10
N GLN A 14 -4.57 11.16 1.19
CA GLN A 14 -3.24 10.57 1.09
C GLN A 14 -2.68 10.74 -0.32
N ILE A 15 -1.42 11.17 -0.40
CA ILE A 15 -0.62 11.20 -1.62
C ILE A 15 0.48 10.15 -1.50
N LEU A 16 0.73 9.40 -2.57
CA LEU A 16 1.93 8.58 -2.73
C LEU A 16 2.31 8.42 -4.19
N PHE A 17 3.55 8.01 -4.42
CA PHE A 17 4.05 7.66 -5.75
C PHE A 17 4.14 6.15 -5.88
N SER A 18 3.67 5.62 -6.99
CA SER A 18 3.78 4.19 -7.28
C SER A 18 5.24 3.85 -7.59
N PRO A 19 5.82 2.82 -6.94
CA PRO A 19 7.15 2.34 -7.28
C PRO A 19 7.19 1.61 -8.63
N GLY A 20 6.03 1.23 -9.19
CA GLY A 20 5.94 0.51 -10.46
C GLY A 20 5.95 1.44 -11.67
N ASP A 21 5.17 2.52 -11.63
CA ASP A 21 4.98 3.43 -12.78
C ASP A 21 5.48 4.86 -12.54
N GLY A 22 5.79 5.23 -11.29
CA GLY A 22 6.31 6.56 -10.93
C GLY A 22 5.25 7.67 -10.94
N TYR A 23 3.98 7.39 -11.20
CA TYR A 23 2.92 8.40 -11.18
C TYR A 23 2.49 8.74 -9.75
N MET A 24 1.88 9.92 -9.60
CA MET A 24 1.31 10.35 -8.33
C MET A 24 -0.11 9.80 -8.19
N TYR A 25 -0.35 9.11 -7.07
CA TYR A 25 -1.65 8.64 -6.65
C TYR A 25 -2.18 9.53 -5.52
N PHE A 26 -3.47 9.85 -5.58
CA PHE A 26 -4.15 10.70 -4.62
C PHE A 26 -5.53 10.14 -4.26
N MET A 27 -5.79 9.97 -2.98
CA MET A 27 -6.97 9.28 -2.45
C MET A 27 -8.00 10.31 -2.02
N MET A 28 -9.22 10.20 -2.53
CA MET A 28 -10.31 11.10 -2.16
C MET A 28 -11.53 10.30 -1.71
N GLY A 29 -12.03 10.63 -0.52
CA GLY A 29 -13.32 10.12 -0.05
C GLY A 29 -14.50 10.73 -0.81
N ASP A 30 -15.70 10.21 -0.55
CA ASP A 30 -16.96 10.60 -1.17
C ASP A 30 -17.37 12.06 -0.85
N GLY A 31 -16.63 12.72 0.05
CA GLY A 31 -16.84 14.09 0.42
C GLY A 31 -17.76 14.27 1.62
N GLY A 32 -18.34 13.21 2.19
CA GLY A 32 -18.94 13.21 3.53
C GLY A 32 -20.41 12.84 3.60
N SER A 33 -20.96 13.02 4.82
CA SER A 33 -22.35 12.72 5.20
C SER A 33 -22.68 11.22 5.23
N VAL A 34 -23.82 10.88 5.82
CA VAL A 34 -24.31 9.50 5.91
C VAL A 34 -24.70 9.00 4.52
N GLY A 35 -24.05 7.92 4.10
CA GLY A 35 -24.46 7.18 2.93
C GLY A 35 -24.34 7.99 1.64
N ASP A 36 -23.31 8.81 1.44
CA ASP A 36 -23.03 9.53 0.17
C ASP A 36 -24.28 10.13 -0.51
N PRO A 37 -24.88 11.20 0.05
CA PRO A 37 -26.16 11.75 -0.40
C PRO A 37 -26.11 12.35 -1.82
N TRP A 38 -24.93 12.52 -2.39
CA TRP A 38 -24.75 13.02 -3.74
C TRP A 38 -24.22 11.97 -4.71
N ASN A 39 -24.13 10.70 -4.26
CA ASN A 39 -23.70 9.55 -5.05
C ASN A 39 -22.34 9.80 -5.71
N PHE A 40 -21.47 10.56 -5.06
CA PHE A 40 -20.17 10.96 -5.58
C PHE A 40 -19.27 9.77 -5.84
N ALA A 41 -19.30 8.76 -4.97
CA ALA A 41 -18.45 7.58 -5.13
C ALA A 41 -18.73 6.82 -6.43
N GLN A 42 -20.00 6.81 -6.88
CA GLN A 42 -20.43 6.20 -8.15
C GLN A 42 -20.56 7.19 -9.31
N ASN A 43 -20.48 8.49 -9.06
CA ASN A 43 -20.49 9.50 -10.10
C ASN A 43 -19.15 9.51 -10.85
N LYS A 44 -19.24 9.31 -12.17
CA LYS A 44 -18.10 9.17 -13.10
C LYS A 44 -17.39 10.49 -13.38
N GLY A 45 -18.11 11.60 -13.32
CA GLY A 45 -17.60 12.93 -13.65
C GLY A 45 -16.95 13.68 -12.49
N THR A 46 -16.86 13.07 -11.31
CA THR A 46 -16.27 13.69 -10.11
C THR A 46 -15.02 12.96 -9.67
N LEU A 47 -14.20 13.66 -8.89
CA LEU A 47 -12.98 13.14 -8.27
C LEU A 47 -13.18 12.71 -6.80
N LEU A 48 -14.43 12.68 -6.32
CA LEU A 48 -14.78 12.27 -4.97
C LEU A 48 -15.16 10.78 -4.93
N GLY A 49 -14.73 10.09 -3.88
CA GLY A 49 -14.84 8.63 -3.73
C GLY A 49 -14.02 7.87 -4.76
N LYS A 50 -12.81 8.39 -5.06
CA LYS A 50 -11.91 7.94 -6.12
C LYS A 50 -10.48 7.81 -5.61
N ILE A 51 -9.74 6.92 -6.27
CA ILE A 51 -8.28 7.01 -6.33
C ILE A 51 -7.93 7.64 -7.68
N ILE A 52 -7.15 8.70 -7.61
CA ILE A 52 -6.72 9.54 -8.72
C ILE A 52 -5.27 9.18 -9.05
N ARG A 53 -4.93 9.09 -10.34
CA ARG A 53 -3.57 8.86 -10.84
C ARG A 53 -3.23 9.89 -11.91
N ILE A 54 -2.20 10.68 -11.68
CA ILE A 54 -1.78 11.79 -12.56
C ILE A 54 -0.27 11.76 -12.82
N ASP A 55 0.13 12.35 -13.94
CA ASP A 55 1.53 12.59 -14.27
C ASP A 55 1.93 14.02 -13.87
N VAL A 56 2.77 14.13 -12.84
CA VAL A 56 3.27 15.42 -12.35
C VAL A 56 4.47 15.93 -13.16
N ASN A 57 5.03 15.11 -14.04
CA ASN A 57 6.17 15.46 -14.88
C ASN A 57 5.74 16.00 -16.25
N ASP A 58 4.54 15.67 -16.71
CA ASP A 58 3.95 16.18 -17.94
C ASP A 58 3.03 17.38 -17.66
N MET A 59 3.60 18.58 -17.63
CA MET A 59 2.83 19.81 -17.39
C MET A 59 2.48 20.46 -18.72
N PRO A 60 1.20 20.54 -19.13
CA PRO A 60 0.83 21.22 -20.35
C PRO A 60 1.34 22.67 -20.36
N SER A 61 1.99 23.06 -21.47
CA SER A 61 2.36 24.46 -21.71
C SER A 61 1.09 25.33 -21.67
N THR A 62 1.17 26.47 -20.99
CA THR A 62 0.07 27.44 -20.87
C THR A 62 -0.67 27.63 -22.20
N GLY A 63 -1.92 27.18 -22.28
CA GLY A 63 -2.76 27.32 -23.48
C GLY A 63 -3.27 26.02 -24.10
N ASN A 64 -2.65 24.87 -23.80
CA ASN A 64 -3.28 23.56 -24.05
C ASN A 64 -4.16 23.19 -22.87
N SER A 65 -5.34 22.63 -23.16
CA SER A 65 -6.38 22.30 -22.18
C SER A 65 -5.80 21.67 -20.92
N THR A 66 -5.70 22.45 -19.85
CA THR A 66 -5.42 21.92 -18.51
C THR A 66 -6.57 20.99 -18.16
N PRO A 67 -6.31 19.81 -17.57
CA PRO A 67 -7.37 19.06 -16.91
C PRO A 67 -8.18 19.98 -16.01
N SER A 68 -9.50 19.77 -15.93
CA SER A 68 -10.45 20.70 -15.31
C SER A 68 -10.09 21.09 -13.86
N TRP A 69 -9.22 20.31 -13.21
CA TRP A 69 -8.87 20.47 -11.81
C TRP A 69 -7.43 20.92 -11.57
N GLY A 70 -6.55 21.06 -12.58
CA GLY A 70 -5.19 21.59 -12.36
C GLY A 70 -4.21 21.39 -13.51
N ASN A 71 -2.94 21.76 -13.26
CA ASN A 71 -1.85 21.55 -14.21
C ASN A 71 -1.11 20.25 -13.85
N TYR A 72 -1.26 19.24 -14.71
CA TYR A 72 -0.66 17.92 -14.66
C TYR A 72 -1.04 17.17 -15.96
N GLY A 73 -0.36 16.07 -16.24
CA GLY A 73 -0.64 15.18 -17.34
C GLY A 73 -1.55 14.04 -16.91
N ILE A 74 -2.21 13.42 -17.89
CA ILE A 74 -3.01 12.21 -17.68
C ILE A 74 -2.20 11.02 -18.21
N PRO A 75 -1.86 10.03 -17.37
CA PRO A 75 -1.25 8.79 -17.84
C PRO A 75 -2.10 8.15 -18.94
N LYS A 76 -1.47 7.80 -20.06
CA LYS A 76 -2.16 7.27 -21.25
C LYS A 76 -2.90 5.94 -20.99
N ASP A 77 -2.46 5.21 -19.97
CA ASP A 77 -3.02 3.93 -19.51
C ASP A 77 -4.03 4.10 -18.35
N ASN A 78 -4.44 5.34 -18.02
CA ASN A 78 -5.58 5.54 -17.13
C ASN A 78 -6.86 4.94 -17.77
N PRO A 79 -7.67 4.24 -16.98
CA PRO A 79 -8.73 3.35 -17.48
C PRO A 79 -9.86 4.09 -18.18
N PHE A 80 -10.08 5.36 -17.81
CA PHE A 80 -11.17 6.17 -18.30
C PHE A 80 -10.72 7.41 -19.09
N SER A 81 -9.43 7.50 -19.42
CA SER A 81 -8.84 8.66 -20.11
C SER A 81 -9.50 9.00 -21.45
N MET A 82 -10.09 8.00 -22.12
CA MET A 82 -10.76 8.14 -23.41
C MET A 82 -12.30 8.19 -23.30
N ASP A 83 -12.88 8.04 -22.11
CA ASP A 83 -14.34 8.12 -21.91
C ASP A 83 -14.73 9.57 -21.54
N PRO A 84 -15.44 10.31 -22.42
CA PRO A 84 -15.81 11.70 -22.17
C PRO A 84 -16.79 11.87 -20.99
N LYS A 85 -17.38 10.79 -20.48
CA LYS A 85 -18.29 10.81 -19.32
C LYS A 85 -17.57 10.58 -17.99
N PHE A 86 -16.29 10.25 -18.03
CA PHE A 86 -15.48 10.04 -16.85
C PHE A 86 -14.44 11.15 -16.70
N ALA A 87 -14.12 11.46 -15.45
CA ALA A 87 -12.94 12.24 -15.16
C ALA A 87 -11.67 11.42 -15.53
N PRO A 88 -10.80 11.92 -16.43
CA PRO A 88 -9.68 11.16 -16.97
C PRO A 88 -8.59 10.83 -15.92
N GLU A 89 -8.60 11.52 -14.78
CA GLU A 89 -7.69 11.28 -13.66
C GLU A 89 -8.01 10.02 -12.85
N VAL A 90 -9.23 9.49 -12.97
CA VAL A 90 -9.71 8.39 -12.13
C VAL A 90 -8.99 7.10 -12.49
N PHE A 91 -8.29 6.53 -11.51
CA PHE A 91 -7.70 5.19 -11.58
C PHE A 91 -8.65 4.12 -11.05
N ALA A 92 -9.36 4.42 -9.97
CA ALA A 92 -10.33 3.53 -9.34
C ALA A 92 -11.42 4.34 -8.64
N MET A 93 -12.60 3.74 -8.41
CA MET A 93 -13.77 4.42 -7.87
C MET A 93 -14.54 3.59 -6.85
N GLY A 94 -15.56 4.19 -6.23
CA GLY A 94 -16.43 3.47 -5.30
C GLY A 94 -15.86 3.37 -3.89
N PHE A 95 -15.14 4.39 -3.45
CA PHE A 95 -14.61 4.49 -2.08
C PHE A 95 -15.42 5.46 -1.23
N LYS A 96 -15.50 5.20 0.07
CA LYS A 96 -16.14 6.07 1.06
C LYS A 96 -15.15 7.10 1.62
N ASN A 97 -14.10 6.64 2.28
CA ASN A 97 -13.06 7.44 2.92
C ASN A 97 -11.75 6.64 2.98
N PRO A 98 -11.04 6.49 1.85
CA PRO A 98 -9.78 5.76 1.76
C PRO A 98 -8.72 6.48 2.61
N TRP A 99 -8.35 5.90 3.75
CA TRP A 99 -7.59 6.56 4.79
C TRP A 99 -6.08 6.31 4.66
N ARG A 100 -5.68 5.04 4.55
CA ARG A 100 -4.29 4.65 4.39
C ARG A 100 -4.12 3.52 3.41
N CYS A 101 -3.32 3.78 2.41
CA CYS A 101 -3.04 2.92 1.30
C CYS A 101 -1.53 2.90 1.04
N SER A 102 -1.04 1.78 0.54
CA SER A 102 0.38 1.54 0.32
C SER A 102 0.59 0.52 -0.78
N PHE A 103 1.65 0.72 -1.57
CA PHE A 103 2.16 -0.33 -2.43
C PHE A 103 3.03 -1.28 -1.63
N ASP A 104 2.95 -2.57 -1.96
CA ASP A 104 3.94 -3.52 -1.49
C ASP A 104 5.29 -3.22 -2.17
N SER A 105 6.30 -2.88 -1.36
CA SER A 105 7.63 -2.57 -1.88
C SER A 105 8.34 -3.75 -2.55
N ALA A 106 7.93 -5.00 -2.26
CA ALA A 106 8.45 -6.19 -2.93
C ALA A 106 7.60 -6.62 -4.14
N LYS A 107 6.34 -6.16 -4.22
CA LYS A 107 5.41 -6.45 -5.33
C LYS A 107 4.68 -5.15 -5.74
N PRO A 108 5.32 -4.26 -6.53
CA PRO A 108 4.79 -2.93 -6.84
C PRO A 108 3.39 -2.87 -7.45
N SER A 109 2.89 -3.97 -8.02
CA SER A 109 1.51 -4.08 -8.53
C SER A 109 0.45 -4.30 -7.44
N TYR A 110 0.86 -4.69 -6.23
CA TYR A 110 -0.04 -4.88 -5.09
C TYR A 110 -0.20 -3.54 -4.38
N PHE A 111 -1.39 -2.96 -4.53
CA PHE A 111 -1.75 -1.68 -3.97
C PHE A 111 -2.88 -1.87 -2.97
N PHE A 112 -2.57 -1.83 -1.68
CA PHE A 112 -3.58 -1.99 -0.63
C PHE A 112 -4.13 -0.65 -0.23
N CYS A 113 -5.42 -0.57 0.09
CA CYS A 113 -6.05 0.65 0.54
C CYS A 113 -7.10 0.31 1.61
N ALA A 114 -6.95 0.88 2.80
CA ALA A 114 -7.96 0.77 3.83
C ALA A 114 -9.00 1.87 3.68
N ASP A 115 -10.27 1.48 3.62
CA ASP A 115 -11.41 2.37 3.47
C ASP A 115 -12.30 2.31 4.71
N VAL A 116 -12.66 3.49 5.24
CA VAL A 116 -13.43 3.63 6.48
C VAL A 116 -14.92 3.51 6.20
N GLY A 117 -15.52 2.50 6.82
CA GLY A 117 -16.93 2.13 6.71
C GLY A 117 -17.92 3.18 7.24
N GLN A 118 -19.22 2.92 7.03
CA GLN A 118 -20.30 3.81 7.48
C GLN A 118 -20.84 3.43 8.85
N SER A 119 -21.10 2.14 9.10
CA SER A 119 -21.79 1.65 10.29
C SER A 119 -21.55 0.18 10.59
N LEU A 120 -21.22 -0.65 9.60
CA LEU A 120 -21.22 -2.10 9.72
C LEU A 120 -19.86 -2.74 9.52
N TYR A 121 -19.04 -2.23 8.60
CA TYR A 121 -17.85 -2.94 8.16
C TYR A 121 -16.71 -2.00 7.78
N GLU A 122 -15.51 -2.32 8.24
CA GLU A 122 -14.27 -1.68 7.83
C GLU A 122 -13.51 -2.57 6.86
N GLU A 123 -12.86 -1.98 5.84
CA GLU A 123 -12.35 -2.76 4.72
C GLU A 123 -10.92 -2.43 4.30
N VAL A 124 -10.25 -3.42 3.72
CA VAL A 124 -8.99 -3.28 3.00
C VAL A 124 -9.15 -3.89 1.62
N ASP A 125 -8.92 -3.05 0.61
CA ASP A 125 -9.01 -3.39 -0.79
C ASP A 125 -7.64 -3.63 -1.40
N LEU A 126 -7.56 -4.59 -2.32
CA LEU A 126 -6.45 -4.72 -3.26
C LEU A 126 -6.82 -3.96 -4.54
N VAL A 127 -6.31 -2.74 -4.65
CA VAL A 127 -6.73 -1.78 -5.67
C VAL A 127 -6.12 -2.11 -7.03
N VAL A 128 -7.00 -2.32 -8.02
CA VAL A 128 -6.66 -2.54 -9.43
C VAL A 128 -7.13 -1.39 -10.33
N ASN A 129 -6.49 -1.27 -11.49
CA ASN A 129 -6.79 -0.30 -12.53
C ASN A 129 -8.24 -0.46 -13.03
N GLY A 130 -9.05 0.59 -12.94
CA GLY A 130 -10.46 0.61 -13.35
C GLY A 130 -11.43 -0.02 -12.35
N GLY A 131 -10.95 -0.44 -11.17
CA GLY A 131 -11.78 -1.10 -10.15
C GLY A 131 -12.87 -0.19 -9.58
N ASN A 132 -14.02 -0.79 -9.25
CA ASN A 132 -15.11 -0.16 -8.50
C ASN A 132 -15.30 -0.91 -7.18
N TYR A 133 -15.07 -0.26 -6.04
CA TYR A 133 -15.11 -0.86 -4.70
C TYR A 133 -16.48 -0.74 -4.02
N GLY A 134 -17.49 -0.37 -4.81
CA GLY A 134 -18.88 -0.62 -4.47
C GLY A 134 -19.55 0.45 -3.63
N TRP A 135 -18.84 1.27 -2.84
CA TRP A 135 -19.48 2.36 -2.09
C TRP A 135 -20.17 3.33 -3.06
N ARG A 136 -21.42 3.73 -2.88
CA ARG A 136 -22.33 3.56 -1.73
C ARG A 136 -23.32 2.39 -1.79
N VAL A 137 -23.16 1.50 -2.75
CA VAL A 137 -24.05 0.36 -3.01
C VAL A 137 -23.70 -0.82 -2.10
N PHE A 138 -22.44 -0.96 -1.74
CA PHE A 138 -21.93 -1.95 -0.79
C PHE A 138 -21.19 -1.26 0.35
N GLU A 139 -21.20 -1.89 1.52
CA GLU A 139 -20.34 -1.59 2.66
C GLU A 139 -19.65 -2.91 3.06
N GLY A 140 -18.35 -3.02 2.76
CA GLY A 140 -17.68 -4.31 2.83
C GLY A 140 -18.33 -5.33 1.90
N PRO A 141 -18.51 -6.59 2.34
CA PRO A 141 -19.11 -7.65 1.52
C PRO A 141 -20.64 -7.58 1.46
N GLN A 142 -21.29 -6.58 2.07
CA GLN A 142 -22.74 -6.52 2.23
C GLN A 142 -23.34 -5.38 1.42
N PRO A 143 -24.54 -5.57 0.81
CA PRO A 143 -25.30 -4.47 0.26
C PRO A 143 -25.56 -3.41 1.32
N TYR A 144 -25.26 -2.15 1.00
CA TYR A 144 -25.63 -1.02 1.85
C TYR A 144 -27.10 -0.67 1.61
N PRO A 145 -27.89 -0.33 2.66
CA PRO A 145 -29.30 -0.01 2.49
C PRO A 145 -29.52 1.06 1.42
N ALA A 146 -30.39 0.75 0.45
CA ALA A 146 -30.72 1.68 -0.61
C ALA A 146 -31.39 2.94 -0.01
N LEU A 147 -30.65 4.05 0.00
CA LEU A 147 -31.22 5.35 0.34
C LEU A 147 -31.52 6.11 -0.96
N SER A 148 -32.72 6.68 -1.05
CA SER A 148 -33.01 7.67 -2.08
C SER A 148 -32.18 8.92 -1.80
N THR A 149 -31.34 9.30 -2.76
CA THR A 149 -30.37 10.37 -2.59
C THR A 149 -30.58 11.51 -3.60
N PRO A 150 -30.41 12.77 -3.19
CA PRO A 150 -30.49 13.92 -4.09
C PRO A 150 -29.54 13.85 -5.30
N GLY A 151 -28.36 13.24 -5.16
CA GLY A 151 -27.40 13.10 -6.27
C GLY A 151 -27.68 11.94 -7.23
N GLY A 152 -28.82 11.26 -7.08
CA GLY A 152 -29.20 10.13 -7.91
C GLY A 152 -28.82 8.79 -7.28
N ASN A 153 -29.53 7.73 -7.68
CA ASN A 153 -29.37 6.41 -7.08
C ASN A 153 -28.62 5.48 -8.04
N THR A 154 -27.69 4.69 -7.49
CA THR A 154 -27.01 3.63 -8.22
C THR A 154 -27.64 2.29 -7.85
N SER A 155 -28.03 1.50 -8.84
CA SER A 155 -28.59 0.16 -8.61
C SER A 155 -27.48 -0.86 -8.36
N VAL A 156 -27.75 -1.85 -7.51
CA VAL A 156 -26.85 -3.01 -7.30
C VAL A 156 -26.50 -3.69 -8.63
N ASP A 157 -27.49 -3.91 -9.50
CA ASP A 157 -27.30 -4.57 -10.80
C ASP A 157 -26.55 -3.72 -11.83
N SER A 158 -26.33 -2.42 -11.54
CA SER A 158 -25.68 -1.49 -12.46
C SER A 158 -24.16 -1.38 -12.28
N ILE A 159 -23.61 -2.04 -11.25
CA ILE A 159 -22.18 -2.01 -10.95
C ILE A 159 -21.61 -3.42 -10.85
N ASN A 160 -20.31 -3.54 -11.17
CA ASN A 160 -19.53 -4.74 -10.89
C ASN A 160 -18.53 -4.40 -9.77
N ALA A 161 -18.96 -4.60 -8.52
CA ALA A 161 -18.17 -4.25 -7.36
C ALA A 161 -17.08 -5.30 -7.08
N ILE A 162 -15.88 -4.83 -6.79
CA ILE A 162 -14.77 -5.64 -6.27
C ILE A 162 -14.90 -5.62 -4.75
N MET A 163 -15.01 -6.81 -4.16
CA MET A 163 -15.14 -6.96 -2.71
C MET A 163 -13.77 -6.84 -2.03
N PRO A 164 -13.73 -6.38 -0.77
CA PRO A 164 -12.47 -6.23 -0.05
C PRO A 164 -11.81 -7.57 0.22
N VAL A 165 -10.48 -7.55 0.25
CA VAL A 165 -9.66 -8.76 0.49
C VAL A 165 -9.48 -9.06 1.99
N MET A 166 -9.62 -8.04 2.83
CA MET A 166 -9.56 -8.14 4.29
C MET A 166 -10.49 -7.10 4.92
N GLY A 167 -10.82 -7.25 6.19
CA GLY A 167 -11.66 -6.31 6.91
C GLY A 167 -12.19 -6.87 8.21
N TYR A 168 -13.10 -6.14 8.85
CA TYR A 168 -13.77 -6.58 10.07
C TYR A 168 -15.11 -5.88 10.28
N ALA A 169 -16.06 -6.59 10.87
CA ALA A 169 -17.34 -6.00 11.23
C ALA A 169 -17.22 -5.16 12.50
N HIS A 170 -17.92 -4.02 12.57
CA HIS A 170 -17.79 -3.06 13.66
C HIS A 170 -18.08 -3.69 15.03
N ASN A 171 -19.08 -4.57 15.10
CA ASN A 171 -19.45 -5.25 16.34
C ASN A 171 -18.41 -6.27 16.83
N THR A 172 -17.43 -6.67 16.01
CA THR A 172 -16.40 -7.64 16.41
C THR A 172 -15.25 -7.02 17.21
N VAL A 173 -15.06 -5.69 17.11
CA VAL A 173 -14.00 -4.96 17.83
C VAL A 173 -14.39 -4.73 19.29
N ASN A 174 -15.60 -4.24 19.52
CA ASN A 174 -16.11 -3.99 20.85
C ASN A 174 -17.65 -4.09 20.85
N ASN A 175 -18.21 -4.97 21.67
CA ASN A 175 -19.66 -5.19 21.69
C ASN A 175 -20.48 -4.02 22.28
N ASN A 176 -19.85 -3.06 22.96
CA ASN A 176 -20.55 -1.93 23.59
C ASN A 176 -20.54 -0.69 22.69
N VAL A 177 -19.38 -0.36 22.11
CA VAL A 177 -19.19 0.88 21.32
C VAL A 177 -18.88 0.62 19.84
N GLY A 178 -18.56 -0.61 19.45
CA GLY A 178 -18.13 -0.97 18.10
C GLY A 178 -16.69 -0.60 17.77
N SER A 179 -16.34 -0.80 16.49
CA SER A 179 -15.18 -0.22 15.81
C SER A 179 -15.22 1.31 15.87
N ALA A 180 -14.06 1.96 15.91
CA ALA A 180 -13.98 3.39 15.65
C ALA A 180 -13.84 3.68 14.15
N SER A 181 -12.80 3.12 13.54
CA SER A 181 -12.42 3.36 12.14
C SER A 181 -11.15 2.58 11.83
N ILE A 182 -11.07 1.95 10.68
CA ILE A 182 -9.80 1.38 10.21
C ILE A 182 -8.76 2.46 9.90
N ILE A 183 -7.51 2.19 10.28
CA ILE A 183 -6.38 3.10 10.04
C ILE A 183 -5.49 2.64 8.87
N GLY A 184 -5.73 1.44 8.32
CA GLY A 184 -4.92 0.81 7.27
C GLY A 184 -3.47 0.57 7.68
N GLY A 185 -2.55 0.42 6.72
CA GLY A 185 -1.14 0.25 7.03
C GLY A 185 -0.27 -0.15 5.84
N TYR A 186 0.62 -1.13 6.06
CA TYR A 186 1.67 -1.53 5.12
C TYR A 186 1.85 -3.04 5.07
N VAL A 187 2.32 -3.54 3.92
CA VAL A 187 2.94 -4.86 3.85
C VAL A 187 4.28 -4.79 4.57
N TYR A 188 4.46 -5.58 5.63
CA TYR A 188 5.68 -5.60 6.40
C TYR A 188 6.81 -6.24 5.59
N ARG A 189 7.84 -5.46 5.27
CA ARG A 189 9.01 -5.88 4.47
C ARG A 189 10.36 -5.69 5.18
N SER A 190 10.37 -5.25 6.44
CA SER A 190 11.60 -5.16 7.23
C SER A 190 12.16 -6.53 7.59
N MET A 191 13.49 -6.60 7.69
CA MET A 191 14.22 -7.78 8.17
C MET A 191 14.20 -7.91 9.71
N THR A 192 13.76 -6.89 10.44
CA THR A 192 13.78 -6.84 11.91
C THR A 192 12.91 -7.94 12.53
N ASN A 193 11.71 -8.16 11.98
CA ASN A 193 10.81 -9.25 12.36
C ASN A 193 10.40 -10.12 11.14
N PRO A 194 11.19 -11.15 10.79
CA PRO A 194 10.96 -11.96 9.59
C PRO A 194 9.67 -12.79 9.65
N CYS A 195 9.10 -13.02 10.83
CA CYS A 195 7.81 -13.69 10.97
C CYS A 195 6.62 -12.84 10.49
N LEU A 196 6.81 -11.53 10.33
CA LEU A 196 5.82 -10.63 9.76
C LEU A 196 6.02 -10.40 8.25
N ASN A 197 7.11 -10.88 7.66
CA ASN A 197 7.43 -10.61 6.26
C ASN A 197 6.29 -10.99 5.31
N GLY A 198 5.88 -10.05 4.47
CA GLY A 198 4.81 -10.23 3.48
C GLY A 198 3.39 -10.13 4.02
N ARG A 199 3.22 -9.85 5.32
CA ARG A 199 1.90 -9.63 5.90
C ARG A 199 1.50 -8.17 5.80
N TYR A 200 0.29 -7.88 5.34
CA TYR A 200 -0.30 -6.55 5.44
C TYR A 200 -0.81 -6.32 6.86
N ILE A 201 -0.30 -5.30 7.53
CA ILE A 201 -0.64 -4.96 8.92
C ILE A 201 -1.56 -3.75 8.91
N TYR A 202 -2.67 -3.87 9.64
CA TYR A 202 -3.67 -2.82 9.79
C TYR A 202 -4.35 -2.91 11.16
N ALA A 203 -4.95 -1.82 11.61
CA ALA A 203 -5.56 -1.74 12.93
C ALA A 203 -6.81 -0.88 12.94
N ASP A 204 -7.61 -1.05 13.98
CA ASP A 204 -8.63 -0.09 14.36
C ASP A 204 -8.00 1.10 15.09
N LEU A 205 -8.64 2.28 14.98
CA LEU A 205 -8.25 3.47 15.72
C LEU A 205 -8.21 3.20 17.23
N TYR A 206 -9.13 2.39 17.75
CA TYR A 206 -8.99 1.83 19.08
C TYR A 206 -7.87 0.80 19.06
N ALA A 207 -6.73 1.16 19.68
CA ALA A 207 -5.49 0.41 19.65
C ALA A 207 -5.51 -0.96 20.36
N GLN A 208 -6.68 -1.53 20.59
CA GLN A 208 -6.89 -2.85 21.16
C GLN A 208 -7.02 -3.94 20.09
N SER A 209 -7.23 -3.56 18.82
CA SER A 209 -7.40 -4.51 17.72
C SER A 209 -6.50 -4.17 16.55
N MET A 210 -5.63 -5.12 16.22
CA MET A 210 -4.72 -5.08 15.07
C MET A 210 -4.74 -6.45 14.41
N TRP A 211 -4.56 -6.49 13.09
CA TRP A 211 -4.60 -7.71 12.31
C TRP A 211 -3.44 -7.76 11.33
N SER A 212 -3.14 -8.97 10.89
CA SER A 212 -2.27 -9.21 9.75
C SER A 212 -2.97 -10.11 8.75
N GLY A 213 -2.91 -9.73 7.48
CA GLY A 213 -3.35 -10.58 6.38
C GLY A 213 -2.17 -11.04 5.54
N ILE A 214 -2.23 -12.27 5.06
CA ILE A 214 -1.26 -12.82 4.11
C ILE A 214 -1.98 -13.59 3.01
N GLU A 215 -1.56 -13.39 1.77
CA GLU A 215 -2.12 -14.11 0.64
C GLU A 215 -1.76 -15.61 0.74
N THR A 216 -2.75 -16.50 0.69
CA THR A 216 -2.52 -17.95 0.83
C THR A 216 -3.59 -18.74 0.07
N PRO A 217 -3.22 -19.52 -0.96
CA PRO A 217 -1.88 -19.65 -1.56
C PRO A 217 -1.36 -18.34 -2.19
N GLU A 218 -0.06 -18.25 -2.43
CA GLU A 218 0.52 -17.09 -3.11
C GLU A 218 -0.10 -16.87 -4.50
N ASN A 219 -0.38 -15.61 -4.85
CA ASN A 219 -1.04 -15.17 -6.10
C ASN A 219 -2.48 -15.68 -6.28
N SER A 220 -3.17 -16.12 -5.21
CA SER A 220 -4.56 -16.57 -5.30
C SER A 220 -5.59 -15.45 -5.19
N GLY A 221 -5.20 -14.26 -4.72
CA GLY A 221 -6.12 -13.21 -4.30
C GLY A 221 -6.85 -13.48 -2.98
N VAL A 222 -6.61 -14.63 -2.33
CA VAL A 222 -7.25 -15.02 -1.08
C VAL A 222 -6.32 -14.71 0.10
N TYR A 223 -6.82 -13.94 1.08
CA TYR A 223 -6.04 -13.52 2.24
C TYR A 223 -6.50 -14.23 3.51
N ASN A 224 -5.55 -14.85 4.21
CA ASN A 224 -5.78 -15.36 5.55
C ASN A 224 -5.49 -14.25 6.57
N VAL A 225 -6.52 -13.87 7.32
CA VAL A 225 -6.48 -12.79 8.31
C VAL A 225 -6.35 -13.36 9.71
N THR A 226 -5.40 -12.81 10.48
CA THR A 226 -5.14 -13.21 11.85
C THR A 226 -5.06 -12.00 12.77
N PRO A 227 -5.70 -12.01 13.95
CA PRO A 227 -5.47 -11.00 14.97
C PRO A 227 -3.99 -10.98 15.38
N LEU A 228 -3.41 -9.79 15.49
CA LEU A 228 -2.06 -9.58 15.96
C LEU A 228 -2.06 -9.21 17.44
N THR A 229 -1.34 -10.00 18.23
CA THR A 229 -0.94 -9.60 19.59
C THR A 229 0.37 -8.84 19.53
N PHE A 230 0.56 -7.92 20.48
CA PHE A 230 1.77 -7.13 20.57
C PHE A 230 2.11 -6.82 22.03
N GLY A 231 3.39 -6.54 22.25
CA GLY A 231 3.97 -6.21 23.55
C GLY A 231 5.08 -5.19 23.36
N CYS A 232 5.45 -4.47 24.43
CA CYS A 232 6.55 -3.52 24.34
C CYS A 232 7.91 -4.21 24.49
N SER A 233 8.92 -3.59 23.88
CA SER A 233 10.30 -3.96 24.15
C SER A 233 10.67 -3.70 25.60
N LYS A 234 11.49 -4.58 26.19
CA LYS A 234 12.14 -4.36 27.50
C LYS A 234 13.00 -3.08 27.54
N THR A 235 13.44 -2.60 26.38
CA THR A 235 14.27 -1.41 26.21
C THR A 235 13.48 -0.20 25.71
N SER A 236 12.16 -0.26 25.70
CA SER A 236 11.33 0.86 25.27
C SER A 236 11.60 2.09 26.14
N PRO A 237 11.90 3.26 25.56
CA PRO A 237 12.03 4.50 26.32
C PRO A 237 10.67 5.03 26.81
N ILE A 238 9.57 4.62 26.15
CA ILE A 238 8.21 4.91 26.60
C ILE A 238 7.77 3.78 27.54
N PRO A 239 7.33 4.08 28.78
CA PRO A 239 6.84 3.07 29.71
C PRO A 239 5.72 2.22 29.09
N CYS A 240 5.83 0.90 29.26
CA CYS A 240 4.81 -0.02 28.78
C CYS A 240 3.66 -0.10 29.77
N ASP A 241 2.81 0.91 29.77
CA ASP A 241 1.57 0.87 30.54
C ASP A 241 0.63 -0.16 29.92
N VAL A 242 -0.10 -0.90 30.74
CA VAL A 242 -1.11 -1.85 30.28
C VAL A 242 -2.46 -1.16 30.26
N ALA A 243 -3.24 -1.31 29.18
CA ALA A 243 -4.58 -0.74 29.13
C ALA A 243 -5.47 -1.41 30.19
N ALA A 244 -6.32 -0.63 30.87
CA ALA A 244 -7.19 -1.16 31.91
C ALA A 244 -8.06 -2.31 31.35
N LYS A 245 -8.01 -3.47 32.00
CA LYS A 245 -8.73 -4.70 31.60
C LYS A 245 -8.29 -5.33 30.27
N SER A 246 -7.13 -4.96 29.74
CA SER A 246 -6.54 -5.58 28.54
C SER A 246 -5.17 -6.17 28.87
N PRO A 247 -4.77 -7.31 28.27
CA PRO A 247 -3.39 -7.79 28.36
C PRO A 247 -2.43 -7.01 27.44
N LEU A 248 -2.95 -6.10 26.59
CA LEU A 248 -2.16 -5.37 25.61
C LEU A 248 -1.61 -4.04 26.17
N PRO A 249 -0.46 -3.58 25.66
CA PRO A 249 0.04 -2.24 25.92
C PRO A 249 -0.99 -1.14 25.60
N SER A 250 -1.02 -0.11 26.44
CA SER A 250 -1.86 1.08 26.29
C SER A 250 -1.25 2.03 25.26
N LEU A 251 -1.55 1.77 23.98
CA LEU A 251 -1.15 2.66 22.89
C LEU A 251 -2.06 3.89 22.74
N GLY A 252 -3.21 3.91 23.43
CA GLY A 252 -4.22 4.96 23.28
C GLY A 252 -4.99 4.80 21.97
N TYR A 253 -4.89 5.80 21.08
CA TYR A 253 -5.44 5.76 19.73
C TYR A 253 -4.32 5.57 18.71
N ILE A 254 -4.52 4.73 17.70
CA ILE A 254 -3.63 4.65 16.54
C ILE A 254 -4.15 5.66 15.52
N PHE A 255 -3.33 6.63 15.14
CA PHE A 255 -3.70 7.63 14.14
C PHE A 255 -3.21 7.27 12.74
N SER A 256 -2.07 6.58 12.66
CA SER A 256 -1.46 6.24 11.39
C SER A 256 -0.35 5.20 11.54
N PHE A 257 0.06 4.64 10.41
CA PHE A 257 1.31 3.90 10.29
C PHE A 257 2.40 4.75 9.62
N GLY A 258 3.63 4.26 9.53
CA GLY A 258 4.72 4.86 8.77
C GLY A 258 5.75 3.81 8.40
N GLU A 259 6.43 4.00 7.29
CA GLU A 259 7.52 3.12 6.85
C GLU A 259 8.76 4.00 6.60
N ASP A 260 9.93 3.57 7.07
CA ASP A 260 11.19 4.22 6.75
C ASP A 260 11.91 3.56 5.55
N ASN A 261 13.07 4.10 5.18
CA ASN A 261 13.85 3.59 4.05
C ASN A 261 14.39 2.16 4.28
N ALA A 262 14.48 1.70 5.53
CA ALA A 262 14.86 0.34 5.89
C ALA A 262 13.65 -0.61 5.96
N LYS A 263 12.46 -0.12 5.58
CA LYS A 263 11.19 -0.84 5.62
C LYS A 263 10.68 -1.14 7.02
N ASP A 264 11.26 -0.50 8.03
CA ASP A 264 10.77 -0.64 9.39
C ASP A 264 9.42 0.06 9.52
N LEU A 265 8.50 -0.65 10.16
CA LEU A 265 7.13 -0.19 10.36
C LEU A 265 7.03 0.58 11.68
N TYR A 266 6.33 1.71 11.63
CA TYR A 266 6.05 2.59 12.75
C TYR A 266 4.55 2.77 12.91
N LEU A 267 4.11 2.96 14.15
CA LEU A 267 2.76 3.33 14.54
C LEU A 267 2.82 4.73 15.16
N LEU A 268 2.04 5.66 14.64
CA LEU A 268 1.77 6.94 15.28
C LEU A 268 0.55 6.77 16.18
N THR A 269 0.74 6.98 17.48
CA THR A 269 -0.34 6.84 18.46
C THR A 269 -0.48 8.08 19.34
N SER A 270 -1.58 8.19 20.09
CA SER A 270 -1.77 9.28 21.05
C SER A 270 -0.81 9.25 22.25
N LYS A 271 0.02 8.20 22.37
CA LYS A 271 1.03 8.03 23.41
C LYS A 271 2.46 8.18 22.90
N GLY A 272 2.67 8.21 21.59
CA GLY A 272 3.99 8.36 20.98
C GLY A 272 4.10 7.67 19.64
N VAL A 273 5.32 7.62 19.12
CA VAL A 273 5.66 6.87 17.89
C VAL A 273 6.37 5.58 18.29
N TYR A 274 5.83 4.45 17.87
CA TYR A 274 6.35 3.12 18.19
C TYR A 274 6.89 2.47 16.93
N ARG A 275 8.08 1.87 17.00
CA ARG A 275 8.66 1.06 15.92
C ARG A 275 8.41 -0.42 16.20
N VAL A 276 8.11 -1.20 15.17
CA VAL A 276 8.12 -2.67 15.27
C VAL A 276 9.57 -3.14 15.41
N VAL A 277 9.87 -3.86 16.48
CA VAL A 277 11.23 -4.33 16.82
C VAL A 277 11.35 -5.85 16.70
N ASP A 278 12.57 -6.34 16.94
CA ASP A 278 12.85 -7.77 17.01
C ASP A 278 11.90 -8.44 18.03
N PRO A 279 11.18 -9.52 17.65
CA PRO A 279 10.24 -10.21 18.54
C PRO A 279 10.89 -10.63 19.87
N SER A 280 12.19 -10.98 19.89
CA SER A 280 12.87 -11.38 21.13
C SER A 280 12.93 -10.24 22.16
N SER A 281 12.92 -8.99 21.71
CA SER A 281 12.92 -7.81 22.58
C SER A 281 11.62 -7.69 23.37
N CYS A 282 10.55 -8.29 22.87
CA CYS A 282 9.20 -8.32 23.44
C CYS A 282 8.83 -9.71 24.01
N ASN A 283 9.80 -10.62 24.20
CA ASN A 283 9.59 -12.02 24.62
C ASN A 283 8.77 -12.88 23.64
N TYR A 284 8.72 -12.53 22.36
CA TYR A 284 8.13 -13.39 21.33
C TYR A 284 9.22 -14.23 20.64
N ALA A 285 8.88 -15.48 20.34
CA ALA A 285 9.72 -16.35 19.52
C ALA A 285 9.31 -16.21 18.04
N CYS A 286 10.31 -16.15 17.15
CA CYS A 286 10.08 -16.23 15.72
C CYS A 286 10.76 -17.51 15.19
N PRO A 287 10.00 -18.59 14.90
CA PRO A 287 10.56 -19.87 14.47
C PRO A 287 11.45 -19.79 13.22
N ILE A 288 11.17 -18.82 12.33
CA ILE A 288 11.93 -18.60 11.09
C ILE A 288 13.36 -18.10 11.38
N LYS A 289 13.59 -17.39 12.50
CA LYS A 289 14.96 -17.02 12.90
C LYS A 289 15.76 -18.23 13.34
N SER A 290 15.14 -19.17 14.04
CA SER A 290 15.82 -20.36 14.55
C SER A 290 16.31 -21.30 13.44
N SER A 291 15.65 -21.32 12.27
CA SER A 291 16.03 -22.17 11.14
C SER A 291 17.19 -21.63 10.28
N THR A 292 17.63 -20.39 10.48
CA THR A 292 18.76 -19.80 9.73
C THR A 292 20.11 -19.91 10.45
N GLN A 293 20.13 -20.44 11.69
CA GLN A 293 21.36 -20.67 12.45
C GLN A 293 21.93 -22.10 12.39
N GLU A 294 21.23 -23.06 11.76
CA GLU A 294 21.78 -24.40 11.56
C GLU A 294 22.46 -24.52 10.18
N GLY A 295 23.79 -24.45 10.19
CA GLY A 295 24.63 -25.18 9.23
C GLY A 295 25.24 -24.41 8.06
N VAL A 296 26.17 -23.50 8.33
CA VAL A 296 27.33 -23.35 7.43
C VAL A 296 28.47 -24.19 8.04
N PRO A 297 28.83 -25.35 7.47
CA PRO A 297 30.03 -26.07 7.91
C PRO A 297 31.25 -25.18 7.61
N PRO A 298 32.30 -25.19 8.46
CA PRO A 298 33.54 -24.52 8.12
C PRO A 298 34.09 -25.09 6.80
N PRO A 299 34.72 -24.27 5.95
CA PRO A 299 35.25 -24.75 4.68
C PRO A 299 36.25 -25.86 4.95
N THR A 300 35.95 -27.06 4.47
CA THR A 300 36.87 -28.18 4.48
C THR A 300 38.04 -27.86 3.54
N SER A 301 39.25 -28.00 4.06
CA SER A 301 40.49 -27.87 3.30
C SER A 301 40.45 -28.80 2.08
N SER A 302 40.52 -28.23 0.88
CA SER A 302 40.60 -28.98 -0.37
C SER A 302 41.91 -29.78 -0.43
N PRO A 303 41.89 -31.05 -0.90
CA PRO A 303 43.12 -31.77 -1.19
C PRO A 303 43.80 -31.17 -2.42
N SER A 304 45.10 -30.92 -2.29
CA SER A 304 46.00 -30.44 -3.32
C SER A 304 46.01 -31.38 -4.52
N SER A 305 45.52 -30.89 -5.66
CA SER A 305 45.78 -31.50 -6.97
C SER A 305 46.84 -30.65 -7.68
N ALA A 306 48.06 -31.19 -7.70
CA ALA A 306 49.15 -30.66 -8.50
C ALA A 306 48.81 -30.83 -9.98
N PHE A 307 48.66 -29.72 -10.69
CA PHE A 307 48.67 -29.69 -12.16
C PHE A 307 50.01 -29.07 -12.62
N ASN A 308 50.80 -29.89 -13.30
CA ASN A 308 52.00 -29.48 -14.02
C ASN A 308 51.60 -28.53 -15.17
N ALA A 309 52.01 -27.27 -15.08
CA ALA A 309 52.01 -26.34 -16.21
C ALA A 309 53.40 -26.34 -16.85
N GLN A 310 53.53 -26.97 -18.03
CA GLN A 310 54.69 -26.78 -18.90
C GLN A 310 54.65 -25.38 -19.50
N ALA A 311 55.71 -24.63 -19.30
CA ALA A 311 55.89 -23.29 -19.85
C ALA A 311 56.28 -23.36 -21.34
N PHE A 312 55.55 -22.63 -22.19
CA PHE A 312 56.02 -22.24 -23.52
C PHE A 312 56.26 -20.74 -23.54
N THR A 313 57.53 -20.38 -23.64
CA THR A 313 58.05 -19.03 -23.83
C THR A 313 57.95 -18.61 -25.29
N LEU A 314 57.37 -17.45 -25.60
CA LEU A 314 57.54 -16.80 -26.89
C LEU A 314 58.81 -15.92 -26.90
N PRO A 315 59.61 -15.92 -27.98
CA PRO A 315 60.74 -15.02 -28.12
C PRO A 315 60.34 -13.71 -28.84
N THR A 316 60.89 -12.61 -28.34
CA THR A 316 60.93 -11.29 -29.00
C THR A 316 62.24 -11.12 -29.77
N THR A 317 62.17 -10.53 -30.97
CA THR A 317 63.21 -9.89 -31.85
C THR A 317 62.86 -10.22 -33.32
N MET A 318 63.00 -9.40 -34.37
CA MET A 318 63.34 -7.99 -34.64
C MET A 318 63.18 -7.79 -36.19
N LEU A 319 63.28 -6.54 -36.67
CA LEU A 319 63.34 -6.04 -38.08
C LEU A 319 62.02 -5.95 -38.86
N ALA A 320 61.78 -5.01 -39.80
CA ALA A 320 62.31 -3.68 -40.17
C ALA A 320 61.62 -3.31 -41.51
N GLY A 321 61.28 -2.03 -41.72
CA GLY A 321 60.85 -1.46 -43.03
C GLY A 321 59.40 -1.78 -43.42
N VAL A 322 58.60 -0.93 -44.06
CA VAL A 322 58.87 0.10 -45.06
C VAL A 322 57.76 1.18 -45.02
N LEU A 323 58.17 2.38 -45.44
CA LEU A 323 57.52 3.68 -45.55
C LEU A 323 56.46 3.77 -46.69
N LEU A 324 55.68 4.86 -46.69
CA LEU A 324 54.80 5.45 -47.75
C LEU A 324 53.29 5.11 -47.70
N VAL A 325 52.40 6.03 -47.28
CA VAL A 325 51.83 7.26 -47.93
C VAL A 325 50.53 6.98 -48.72
N LEU A 326 49.50 7.78 -48.40
CA LEU A 326 48.29 8.22 -49.14
C LEU A 326 46.99 7.91 -48.35
N LEU A 327 46.40 8.85 -47.60
CA LEU A 327 45.47 9.90 -48.08
C LEU A 327 44.57 9.41 -49.23
N SER A 328 43.28 9.22 -48.97
CA SER A 328 42.20 10.05 -49.53
C SER A 328 40.82 9.34 -49.56
N LEU A 329 39.78 10.14 -49.25
CA LEU A 329 38.35 10.04 -49.63
C LEU A 329 37.52 8.95 -48.90
N GLY A 330 36.42 9.23 -48.22
CA GLY A 330 35.45 10.31 -48.38
C GLY A 330 34.25 9.80 -49.16
N PHE A 331 33.21 9.36 -48.45
CA PHE A 331 31.76 9.59 -48.68
C PHE A 331 31.00 9.15 -47.42
#